data_AF-A0A2B4RLC0-F1
#
_entry.id   AF-A0A2B4RLC0-F1
#
_cell.length_a   1.000
_cell.length_b   1.000
_cell.length_c   1.000
_cell.angle_alpha   90.00
_cell.angle_beta   90.00
_cell.angle_gamma   90.00
#
_symmetry.space_group_name_H-M   'P 1'
#
loop_
_entity.id
_entity.type
_entity.pdbx_description
1 polymer ?
#
loop_
_entity_poly.entity_id
_entity_poly.type
_entity_poly.pdbx_seq_one_letter_code
_entity_poly.pdbx_strand_id
1 'polypeptide(L)'
;MTMAKRKLFIWKRKHKAMLLIEVLVEEPHKYRPGSKERGISWTKIAQHLQEGRMKVSQRSAREKFDKLYQDFNKKRKGRKWHEASGVHVEYDEIYQALTNIHEQIVNWQEQQQGKEEGEKVTAEEMRKRATGKLSETKRRTSTDNEENSDGTTPKKRKSHTSVTELLEQSIERKASKQAEQQLNR
;
A
#
# COMPACT_ATOMS: atom_id res chain seq x y z
N MET A 1 -0.94 47.74 -6.29
CA MET A 1 -1.22 46.45 -6.96
C MET A 1 -2.67 46.07 -6.75
N THR A 2 -3.53 46.24 -7.75
CA THR A 2 -4.94 45.83 -7.67
C THR A 2 -5.02 44.31 -7.78
N MET A 3 -5.34 43.63 -6.68
CA MET A 3 -5.63 42.19 -6.68
C MET A 3 -6.85 41.95 -7.58
N ALA A 4 -6.64 41.42 -8.78
CA ALA A 4 -7.72 40.98 -9.65
C ALA A 4 -8.57 39.96 -8.88
N LYS A 5 -9.84 40.29 -8.63
CA LYS A 5 -10.80 39.39 -7.98
C LYS A 5 -10.86 38.10 -8.79
N ARG A 6 -10.30 37.01 -8.26
CA ARG A 6 -10.34 35.69 -8.92
C ARG A 6 -11.81 35.30 -9.06
N LYS A 7 -12.30 35.22 -10.30
CA LYS A 7 -13.67 34.77 -10.59
C LYS A 7 -13.77 33.30 -10.19
N LEU A 8 -14.36 33.04 -9.02
CA LEU A 8 -14.56 31.68 -8.52
C LEU A 8 -15.54 30.94 -9.42
N PHE A 9 -15.14 29.74 -9.87
CA PHE A 9 -16.03 28.86 -10.61
C PHE A 9 -17.03 28.19 -9.66
N ILE A 10 -18.31 28.26 -10.01
CA ILE A 10 -19.39 27.69 -9.21
C ILE A 10 -19.81 26.33 -9.79
N TRP A 11 -19.67 25.29 -8.96
CA TRP A 11 -20.02 23.92 -9.33
C TRP A 11 -21.54 23.68 -9.28
N LYS A 12 -22.18 23.67 -10.44
CA LYS A 12 -23.58 23.30 -10.63
C LYS A 12 -23.75 21.78 -10.72
N ARG A 13 -25.00 21.29 -10.67
CA ARG A 13 -25.31 19.83 -10.75
C ARG A 13 -24.69 19.19 -11.99
N LYS A 14 -24.87 19.79 -13.17
CA LYS A 14 -24.29 19.33 -14.44
C LYS A 14 -22.75 19.23 -14.39
N HIS A 15 -22.08 20.22 -13.80
CA HIS A 15 -20.61 20.20 -13.67
C HIS A 15 -20.12 19.07 -12.76
N LYS A 16 -20.89 18.75 -11.70
CA LYS A 16 -20.57 17.62 -10.81
C LYS A 16 -20.73 16.29 -11.55
N ALA A 17 -21.80 16.13 -12.34
CA ALA A 17 -22.01 14.93 -13.15
C ALA A 17 -20.86 14.71 -14.14
N MET A 18 -20.48 15.75 -14.91
CA MET A 18 -19.34 15.70 -15.81
C MET A 18 -18.04 15.32 -15.10
N LEU A 19 -17.74 15.94 -13.94
CA LEU A 19 -16.58 15.60 -13.14
C LEU A 19 -16.55 14.11 -12.74
N LEU A 20 -17.70 13.54 -12.35
CA LEU A 20 -17.76 12.13 -11.94
C LEU A 20 -17.59 11.19 -13.13
N ILE A 21 -18.11 11.54 -14.30
CA ILE A 21 -17.90 10.77 -15.53
C ILE A 21 -16.41 10.78 -15.89
N GLU A 22 -15.75 11.93 -15.89
CA GLU A 22 -14.31 12.00 -16.17
C GLU A 22 -13.48 11.22 -15.15
N VAL A 23 -13.87 11.23 -13.87
CA VAL A 23 -13.20 10.44 -12.83
C VAL A 23 -13.39 8.93 -13.03
N LEU A 24 -14.54 8.50 -13.56
CA LEU A 24 -14.79 7.11 -13.95
C LEU A 24 -13.94 6.68 -15.15
N VAL A 25 -13.60 7.60 -16.06
CA VAL A 25 -12.81 7.31 -17.26
C VAL A 25 -11.31 7.28 -16.96
N GLU A 26 -10.80 8.30 -16.26
CA GLU A 26 -9.36 8.42 -15.97
C GLU A 26 -8.92 7.60 -14.73
N GLU A 27 -9.89 7.11 -13.95
CA GLU A 27 -9.72 6.22 -12.79
C GLU A 27 -8.51 6.57 -11.89
N PRO A 28 -8.42 7.81 -11.33
CA PRO A 28 -7.23 8.25 -10.59
C PRO A 28 -6.93 7.45 -9.32
N HIS A 29 -7.86 6.62 -8.88
CA HIS A 29 -7.76 5.79 -7.68
C HIS A 29 -6.83 4.58 -7.88
N LYS A 30 -6.57 4.17 -9.13
CA LYS A 30 -5.62 3.10 -9.45
C LYS A 30 -4.18 3.42 -9.07
N TYR A 31 -3.88 4.70 -8.90
CA TYR A 31 -2.55 5.19 -8.59
C TYR A 31 -2.40 5.51 -7.09
N ARG A 32 -1.22 5.22 -6.54
CA ARG A 32 -0.90 5.50 -5.14
C ARG A 32 -1.14 6.99 -4.80
N PRO A 33 -1.72 7.31 -3.63
CA PRO A 33 -1.79 8.69 -3.15
C PRO A 33 -0.42 9.38 -3.19
N GLY A 34 -0.36 10.58 -3.78
CA GLY A 34 0.87 11.35 -3.91
C GLY A 34 1.78 10.95 -5.08
N SER A 35 1.42 9.95 -5.88
CA SER A 35 2.19 9.60 -7.07
C SER A 35 2.05 10.67 -8.17
N LYS A 36 3.09 10.77 -9.02
CA LYS A 36 3.08 11.67 -10.19
C LYS A 36 1.95 11.30 -11.15
N GLU A 37 1.75 10.01 -11.39
CA GLU A 37 0.69 9.46 -12.27
C GLU A 37 -0.71 9.87 -11.82
N ARG A 38 -0.97 9.84 -10.50
CA ARG A 38 -2.23 10.32 -9.95
C ARG A 38 -2.41 11.82 -10.19
N GLY A 39 -1.34 12.60 -10.02
CA GLY A 39 -1.33 14.02 -10.35
C GLY A 39 -1.67 14.27 -11.82
N ILE A 40 -1.02 13.54 -12.74
CA ILE A 40 -1.25 13.61 -14.18
C ILE A 40 -2.71 13.28 -14.52
N SER A 41 -3.28 12.24 -13.92
CA SER A 41 -4.68 11.86 -14.12
C SER A 41 -5.64 13.00 -13.74
N TRP A 42 -5.40 13.64 -12.59
CA TRP A 42 -6.18 14.83 -12.20
C TRP A 42 -5.98 16.03 -13.13
N THR A 43 -4.79 16.17 -13.72
CA THR A 43 -4.51 17.22 -14.71
C THR A 43 -5.31 16.98 -15.99
N LYS A 44 -5.35 15.74 -16.49
CA LYS A 44 -6.17 15.34 -17.64
C LYS A 44 -7.65 15.60 -17.41
N ILE A 45 -8.18 15.16 -16.26
CA ILE A 45 -9.57 15.44 -15.85
C ILE A 45 -9.84 16.95 -15.90
N ALA A 46 -8.95 17.77 -15.33
CA ALA A 46 -9.14 19.22 -15.36
C ALA A 46 -9.09 19.80 -16.77
N GLN A 47 -8.24 19.27 -17.65
CA GLN A 47 -8.15 19.68 -19.05
C GLN A 47 -9.43 19.34 -19.83
N HIS A 48 -9.94 18.11 -19.73
CA HIS A 48 -11.21 17.73 -20.38
C HIS A 48 -12.38 18.58 -19.88
N LEU A 49 -12.40 18.89 -18.58
CA LEU A 49 -13.41 19.79 -18.03
C LEU A 49 -13.28 21.22 -18.58
N GLN A 50 -12.06 21.71 -18.82
CA GLN A 50 -11.80 23.01 -19.44
C GLN A 50 -12.24 23.07 -20.90
N GLU A 51 -12.09 21.98 -21.66
CA GLU A 51 -12.62 21.85 -23.04
C GLU A 51 -14.15 22.01 -23.04
N GLY A 52 -14.82 21.52 -21.99
CA GLY A 52 -16.24 21.80 -21.69
C GLY A 52 -16.57 23.23 -21.23
N ARG A 53 -15.67 24.21 -21.46
CA ARG A 53 -15.77 25.62 -21.05
C ARG A 53 -15.81 25.86 -19.53
N MET A 54 -15.40 24.89 -18.71
CA MET A 54 -15.35 25.07 -17.25
C MET A 54 -14.02 25.70 -16.84
N LYS A 55 -14.07 26.78 -16.05
CA LYS A 55 -12.87 27.43 -15.49
C LYS A 55 -12.41 26.72 -14.22
N VAL A 56 -11.97 25.48 -14.35
CA VAL A 56 -11.54 24.62 -13.25
C VAL A 56 -10.04 24.39 -13.29
N SER A 57 -9.40 24.36 -12.12
CA SER A 57 -8.01 23.89 -11.96
C SER A 57 -8.00 22.44 -11.48
N GLN A 58 -6.88 21.75 -11.68
CA GLN A 58 -6.60 20.42 -11.12
C GLN A 58 -6.97 20.34 -9.63
N ARG A 59 -6.49 21.31 -8.84
CA ARG A 59 -6.77 21.40 -7.40
C ARG A 59 -8.28 21.49 -7.13
N SER A 60 -8.99 22.36 -7.86
CA SER A 60 -10.43 22.55 -7.66
C SER A 60 -11.26 21.33 -8.04
N ALA A 61 -10.86 20.58 -9.08
CA ALA A 61 -11.54 19.35 -9.49
C ALA A 61 -11.36 18.26 -8.43
N ARG A 62 -10.14 18.08 -7.94
CA ARG A 62 -9.81 17.13 -6.88
C ARG A 62 -10.54 17.46 -5.57
N GLU A 63 -10.42 18.69 -5.08
CA GLU A 63 -11.10 19.12 -3.84
C GLU A 63 -12.63 18.96 -3.95
N LYS A 64 -13.19 19.22 -5.13
CA LYS A 64 -14.61 19.04 -5.36
C LYS A 64 -15.01 17.57 -5.32
N PHE A 65 -14.25 16.70 -5.96
CA PHE A 65 -14.44 15.26 -5.91
C PHE A 65 -14.34 14.74 -4.47
N ASP A 66 -13.28 15.09 -3.74
CA ASP A 66 -13.05 14.66 -2.36
C ASP A 66 -14.26 15.03 -1.47
N LYS A 67 -14.80 16.25 -1.63
CA LYS A 67 -16.01 16.66 -0.92
C LYS A 67 -17.24 15.83 -1.30
N LEU A 68 -17.47 15.61 -2.60
CA LEU A 68 -18.60 14.79 -3.08
C LEU A 68 -18.52 13.35 -2.55
N TYR A 69 -17.32 12.78 -2.55
CA TYR A 69 -17.07 11.42 -2.09
C TYR A 69 -17.21 11.29 -0.56
N GLN A 70 -16.75 12.29 0.19
CA GLN A 70 -16.98 12.34 1.64
C GLN A 70 -18.47 12.45 1.99
N ASP A 71 -19.20 13.35 1.31
CA ASP A 71 -20.64 13.52 1.51
C ASP A 71 -21.41 12.23 1.14
N PHE A 72 -21.01 11.55 0.06
CA PHE A 72 -21.52 10.24 -0.32
C PHE A 72 -21.29 9.19 0.77
N ASN A 73 -20.07 9.07 1.29
CA ASN A 73 -19.75 8.10 2.33
C ASN A 73 -20.55 8.35 3.62
N LYS A 74 -20.72 9.62 4.00
CA LYS A 74 -21.57 10.01 5.15
C LYS A 74 -23.02 9.61 4.90
N LYS A 75 -23.57 9.95 3.72
CA LYS A 75 -24.96 9.62 3.36
C LYS A 75 -25.19 8.12 3.26
N ARG A 76 -24.23 7.36 2.73
CA ARG A 76 -24.30 5.89 2.65
C ARG A 76 -24.27 5.25 4.03
N LYS A 77 -23.41 5.72 4.95
CA LYS A 77 -23.40 5.28 6.35
C LYS A 77 -24.73 5.61 7.06
N GLY A 78 -25.27 6.80 6.85
CA GLY A 78 -26.58 7.20 7.40
C GLY A 78 -27.75 6.42 6.79
N ARG A 79 -27.69 6.07 5.50
CA ARG A 79 -28.78 5.33 4.83
C ARG A 79 -28.81 3.85 5.13
N LYS A 80 -27.70 3.20 5.48
CA LYS A 80 -27.75 1.82 6.02
C LYS A 80 -28.73 1.69 7.19
N TRP A 81 -28.88 2.76 8.00
CA TRP A 81 -29.91 2.82 9.04
C TRP A 81 -31.34 2.95 8.50
N HIS A 82 -31.55 3.73 7.43
CA HIS A 82 -32.88 3.92 6.82
C HIS A 82 -33.35 2.74 5.96
N GLU A 83 -32.43 2.05 5.26
CA GLU A 83 -32.72 0.79 4.56
C GLU A 83 -33.11 -0.31 5.54
N ALA A 84 -32.45 -0.39 6.70
CA ALA A 84 -32.86 -1.27 7.79
C ALA A 84 -34.28 -0.94 8.32
N SER A 85 -34.75 0.30 8.10
CA SER A 85 -36.11 0.76 8.40
C SER A 85 -37.09 0.62 7.24
N GLY A 86 -36.68 0.05 6.10
CA GLY A 86 -37.55 -0.22 4.95
C GLY A 86 -37.91 0.98 4.06
N VAL A 87 -37.24 2.12 4.21
CA VAL A 87 -37.52 3.33 3.40
C VAL A 87 -36.63 3.35 2.16
N HIS A 88 -37.23 3.14 0.99
CA HIS A 88 -36.55 3.21 -0.32
C HIS A 88 -36.25 4.67 -0.70
N VAL A 89 -34.99 4.95 -1.08
CA VAL A 89 -34.55 6.30 -1.50
C VAL A 89 -34.15 6.26 -2.97
N GLU A 90 -34.66 7.18 -3.78
CA GLU A 90 -34.30 7.29 -5.20
C GLU A 90 -32.81 7.54 -5.43
N TYR A 91 -32.27 6.85 -6.43
CA TYR A 91 -30.89 6.94 -6.86
C TYR A 91 -30.72 8.09 -7.85
N ASP A 92 -30.26 9.24 -7.35
CA ASP A 92 -29.83 10.37 -8.18
C ASP A 92 -28.66 9.94 -9.10
N GLU A 93 -28.57 10.43 -10.35
CA GLU A 93 -27.49 10.07 -11.30
C GLU A 93 -26.08 10.27 -10.71
N ILE A 94 -25.90 11.37 -9.97
CA ILE A 94 -24.66 11.68 -9.23
C ILE A 94 -24.37 10.61 -8.18
N TYR A 95 -25.41 10.12 -7.51
CA TYR A 95 -25.28 9.09 -6.50
C TYR A 95 -24.90 7.75 -7.12
N GLN A 96 -25.50 7.38 -8.26
CA GLN A 96 -25.14 6.17 -9.00
C GLN A 96 -23.68 6.20 -9.49
N ALA A 97 -23.24 7.33 -10.08
CA ALA A 97 -21.85 7.49 -10.50
C ALA A 97 -20.87 7.36 -9.31
N LEU A 98 -21.21 7.93 -8.15
CA LEU A 98 -20.41 7.81 -6.94
C LEU A 98 -20.39 6.37 -6.38
N THR A 99 -21.50 5.63 -6.50
CA THR A 99 -21.55 4.20 -6.14
C THR A 99 -20.62 3.39 -7.03
N ASN A 100 -20.67 3.58 -8.35
CA ASN A 100 -19.78 2.88 -9.28
C ASN A 100 -18.30 3.19 -9.00
N ILE A 101 -17.96 4.46 -8.76
CA ILE A 101 -16.60 4.86 -8.37
C ILE A 101 -16.19 4.18 -7.05
N HIS A 102 -17.10 4.11 -6.08
CA HIS A 102 -16.83 3.47 -4.80
C HIS A 102 -16.54 1.97 -4.96
N GLU A 103 -17.33 1.27 -5.76
CA GLU A 103 -17.13 -0.15 -6.06
C GLU A 103 -15.81 -0.41 -6.78
N GLN A 104 -15.44 0.42 -7.76
CA GLN A 104 -14.12 0.33 -8.40
C GLN A 104 -12.96 0.51 -7.41
N ILE A 105 -13.08 1.47 -6.49
CA ILE A 105 -12.07 1.71 -5.44
C ILE A 105 -11.93 0.48 -4.54
N VAL A 106 -13.04 -0.10 -4.08
CA VAL A 106 -13.02 -1.28 -3.21
C VAL A 106 -12.42 -2.48 -3.94
N ASN A 107 -12.89 -2.77 -5.16
CA ASN A 107 -12.37 -3.88 -5.97
C ASN A 107 -10.87 -3.74 -6.22
N TRP A 108 -10.38 -2.52 -6.47
CA TRP A 108 -8.94 -2.28 -6.64
C TRP A 108 -8.17 -2.49 -5.33
N GLN A 109 -8.70 -2.07 -4.18
CA GLN A 109 -8.07 -2.30 -2.88
C GLN A 109 -7.97 -3.78 -2.56
N GLU A 110 -9.02 -4.56 -2.80
CA GLU A 110 -9.03 -6.01 -2.61
C GLU A 110 -8.03 -6.71 -3.54
N GLN A 111 -7.95 -6.30 -4.81
CA GLN A 111 -6.95 -6.83 -5.76
C GLN A 111 -5.51 -6.54 -5.35
N GLN A 112 -5.23 -5.38 -4.77
CA GLN A 112 -3.89 -5.06 -4.27
C GLN A 112 -3.55 -5.86 -3.01
N GLN A 113 -4.49 -6.01 -2.08
CA GLN A 113 -4.28 -6.84 -0.88
C GLN A 113 -3.99 -8.30 -1.24
N GLY A 114 -4.74 -8.89 -2.20
CA GLY A 114 -4.45 -10.25 -2.66
C GLY A 114 -3.07 -10.41 -3.30
N LYS A 115 -2.55 -9.38 -3.97
CA LYS A 115 -1.18 -9.37 -4.53
C LYS A 115 -0.12 -9.24 -3.44
N GLU A 116 -0.32 -8.33 -2.50
CA GLU A 116 0.58 -8.15 -1.35
C GLU A 116 0.65 -9.43 -0.48
N GLU A 117 -0.48 -10.12 -0.28
CA GLU A 117 -0.51 -11.41 0.41
C GLU A 117 0.23 -12.49 -0.37
N GLY A 118 0.08 -12.56 -1.70
CA GLY A 118 0.85 -13.48 -2.55
C GLY A 118 2.36 -13.24 -2.49
N GLU A 119 2.80 -11.97 -2.52
CA GLU A 119 4.20 -11.58 -2.37
C GLU A 119 4.75 -11.92 -0.98
N LYS A 120 3.95 -11.73 0.07
CA LYS A 120 4.33 -12.11 1.43
C LYS A 120 4.49 -13.62 1.57
N VAL A 121 3.58 -14.41 1.03
CA VAL A 121 3.64 -15.89 1.08
C VAL A 121 4.88 -16.39 0.34
N THR A 122 5.16 -15.86 -0.86
CA THR A 122 6.37 -16.23 -1.62
C THR A 122 7.66 -15.78 -0.92
N ALA A 123 7.68 -14.61 -0.28
CA ALA A 123 8.82 -14.16 0.52
C ALA A 123 9.04 -15.04 1.77
N GLU A 124 7.97 -15.42 2.47
CA GLU A 124 8.05 -16.32 3.62
C GLU A 124 8.48 -17.73 3.21
N GLU A 125 8.00 -18.24 2.07
CA GLU A 125 8.42 -19.52 1.52
C GLU A 125 9.91 -19.52 1.14
N MET A 126 10.40 -18.45 0.48
CA MET A 126 11.83 -18.29 0.21
C MET A 126 12.67 -18.24 1.50
N ARG A 127 12.20 -17.54 2.54
CA ARG A 127 12.85 -17.52 3.87
C ARG A 127 12.90 -18.92 4.49
N LYS A 128 11.79 -19.65 4.50
CA LYS A 128 11.71 -21.03 5.03
C LYS A 128 12.61 -21.98 4.26
N ARG A 129 12.67 -21.86 2.94
CA ARG A 129 13.52 -22.71 2.08
C ARG A 129 15.01 -22.43 2.30
N ALA A 130 15.38 -21.18 2.57
CA ALA A 130 16.74 -20.79 2.89
C ALA A 130 17.18 -21.30 4.28
N THR A 131 16.32 -21.19 5.30
CA THR A 131 16.64 -21.68 6.67
C THR A 131 16.58 -23.20 6.78
N GLY A 132 15.72 -23.86 6.00
CA GLY A 132 15.61 -25.33 5.97
C GLY A 132 16.84 -26.03 5.41
N LYS A 133 17.56 -25.45 4.44
CA LYS A 133 18.77 -26.06 3.85
C LYS A 133 20.00 -26.05 4.77
N LEU A 134 20.00 -25.25 5.84
CA LEU A 134 21.11 -25.22 6.80
C LEU A 134 21.11 -26.46 7.72
N SER A 135 19.95 -27.08 7.96
CA SER A 135 19.84 -28.26 8.82
C SER A 135 20.27 -29.56 8.13
N GLU A 136 20.15 -29.66 6.80
CA GLU A 136 20.58 -30.85 6.06
C GLU A 136 22.10 -30.99 5.96
N THR A 137 22.85 -29.89 5.92
CA THR A 137 24.33 -29.94 5.93
C THR A 137 24.92 -30.32 7.30
N LYS A 138 24.12 -30.31 8.38
CA LYS A 138 24.55 -30.76 9.72
C LYS A 138 24.48 -32.29 9.88
N ARG A 139 23.69 -33.00 9.05
CA ARG A 139 23.50 -34.47 9.16
C ARG A 139 24.51 -35.31 8.35
N ARG A 140 25.59 -34.71 7.82
CA ARG A 140 26.65 -35.44 7.09
C ARG A 140 27.96 -35.63 7.88
N THR A 141 27.97 -35.47 9.21
CA THR A 141 29.20 -35.66 10.02
C THR A 141 28.99 -36.57 11.23
N SER A 142 28.13 -37.58 11.10
CA SER A 142 28.04 -38.59 12.16
C SER A 142 27.45 -39.88 11.62
N THR A 143 28.24 -40.58 10.79
CA THR A 143 28.37 -42.04 10.83
C THR A 143 29.56 -42.48 9.97
N ASP A 144 30.42 -43.24 10.64
CA ASP A 144 31.28 -44.32 10.18
C ASP A 144 32.73 -44.09 9.73
N ASN A 145 33.49 -45.10 10.17
CA ASN A 145 34.92 -45.27 10.31
C ASN A 145 35.60 -45.76 9.01
N GLU A 146 36.88 -45.40 8.87
CA GLU A 146 37.97 -46.08 8.15
C GLU A 146 38.01 -46.26 6.61
N GLU A 147 39.26 -46.11 6.13
CA GLU A 147 39.91 -46.48 4.85
C GLU A 147 39.82 -45.58 3.58
N ASN A 148 40.97 -44.96 3.31
CA ASN A 148 41.62 -44.62 2.03
C ASN A 148 40.76 -44.19 0.81
N SER A 149 40.93 -42.95 0.35
CA SER A 149 41.41 -42.67 -1.02
C SER A 149 41.72 -41.20 -1.24
N ASP A 150 42.73 -40.99 -2.09
CA ASP A 150 43.31 -39.76 -2.59
C ASP A 150 42.29 -38.76 -3.18
N GLY A 151 42.53 -37.45 -2.98
CA GLY A 151 41.67 -36.40 -3.53
C GLY A 151 41.69 -35.06 -2.78
N THR A 152 42.77 -34.29 -2.97
CA THR A 152 42.86 -32.81 -2.80
C THR A 152 41.98 -32.15 -1.72
N THR A 153 42.56 -31.89 -0.55
CA THR A 153 41.96 -31.05 0.49
C THR A 153 41.97 -29.56 0.07
N PRO A 154 40.84 -28.83 0.14
CA PRO A 154 40.86 -27.40 -0.11
C PRO A 154 41.55 -26.68 1.06
N LYS A 155 42.53 -25.83 0.73
CA LYS A 155 43.33 -25.01 1.66
C LYS A 155 42.44 -24.36 2.73
N LYS A 156 42.57 -24.82 3.99
CA LYS A 156 41.98 -24.17 5.17
C LYS A 156 42.51 -22.73 5.26
N ARG A 157 41.67 -21.75 4.92
CA ARG A 157 41.90 -20.35 5.32
C ARG A 157 41.78 -20.31 6.84
N LYS A 158 42.88 -19.98 7.52
CA LYS A 158 42.92 -19.77 8.96
C LYS A 158 42.06 -18.55 9.29
N SER A 159 40.78 -18.79 9.59
CA SER A 159 39.86 -17.76 10.05
C SER A 159 40.25 -17.41 11.47
N HIS A 160 40.89 -16.25 11.66
CA HIS A 160 40.87 -15.59 12.95
C HIS A 160 39.40 -15.37 13.35
N THR A 161 39.05 -15.86 14.55
CA THR A 161 37.79 -15.64 15.29
C THR A 161 36.50 -15.90 14.51
N SER A 162 35.79 -16.96 14.85
CA SER A 162 34.53 -17.30 14.17
C SER A 162 33.51 -16.18 14.40
N VAL A 163 32.79 -15.76 13.36
CA VAL A 163 31.71 -14.77 13.45
C VAL A 163 30.66 -15.18 14.48
N THR A 164 30.50 -16.49 14.71
CA THR A 164 29.62 -17.05 15.76
C THR A 164 30.11 -16.71 17.17
N GLU A 165 31.41 -16.77 17.44
CA GLU A 165 31.98 -16.43 18.75
C GLU A 165 31.83 -14.93 19.06
N LEU A 166 31.95 -14.08 18.02
CA LEU A 166 31.71 -12.64 18.16
C LEU A 166 30.24 -12.34 18.50
N LEU A 167 29.31 -13.11 17.94
CA LEU A 167 27.90 -12.97 18.21
C LEU A 167 27.55 -13.42 19.64
N GLU A 168 28.09 -14.56 20.09
CA GLU A 168 27.94 -15.07 21.45
C GLU A 168 28.49 -14.06 22.47
N GLN A 169 29.71 -13.55 22.28
CA GLN A 169 30.26 -12.50 23.13
C GLN A 169 29.39 -11.23 23.16
N SER A 170 28.76 -10.86 22.04
CA SER A 170 27.87 -9.70 22.02
C SER A 170 26.58 -9.94 22.79
N ILE A 171 26.07 -11.16 22.81
CA ILE A 171 24.86 -11.53 23.57
C ILE A 171 25.19 -11.52 25.05
N GLU A 172 26.30 -12.14 25.46
CA GLU A 172 26.76 -12.17 26.85
C GLU A 172 27.00 -10.76 27.39
N ARG A 173 27.70 -9.89 26.65
CA ARG A 173 27.92 -8.50 27.07
C ARG A 173 26.62 -7.72 27.24
N LYS A 174 25.60 -7.98 26.42
CA LYS A 174 24.29 -7.35 26.56
C LYS A 174 23.55 -7.88 27.79
N ALA A 175 23.59 -9.19 28.03
CA ALA A 175 23.00 -9.82 29.20
C ALA A 175 23.64 -9.32 30.50
N SER A 176 24.97 -9.24 30.57
CA SER A 176 25.69 -8.71 31.74
C SER A 176 25.34 -7.24 32.00
N LYS A 177 25.30 -6.40 30.97
CA LYS A 177 24.89 -4.99 31.12
C LYS A 177 23.46 -4.83 31.61
N GLN A 178 22.55 -5.70 31.16
CA GLN A 178 21.17 -5.69 31.64
C GLN A 178 21.07 -6.15 33.09
N ALA A 179 21.84 -7.16 33.50
CA ALA A 179 21.90 -7.62 34.88
C ALA A 179 22.49 -6.56 35.83
N GLU A 180 23.56 -5.87 35.42
CA GLU A 180 24.16 -4.75 36.17
C GLU A 180 23.17 -3.58 36.33
N GLN A 181 22.40 -3.26 35.29
CA GLN A 181 21.36 -2.22 35.36
C GLN A 181 20.18 -2.59 36.28
N GLN A 182 19.91 -3.88 36.46
CA GLN A 182 18.85 -4.36 37.36
C GLN A 182 19.32 -4.40 38.82
N LEU A 183 20.61 -4.61 39.07
CA LEU A 183 21.19 -4.67 40.41
C LEU A 183 21.47 -3.28 41.01
N ASN A 184 21.59 -2.25 40.17
CA ASN A 184 21.88 -0.87 40.55
C ASN A 184 20.61 0.02 40.58
N ARG A 185 19.44 -0.59 40.80
CA ARG A 185 18.12 0.04 40.90
C ARG A 185 17.48 -0.30 42.23
#